data_AF-A0A1V5NQ45-F1
#
_entry.id   AF-A0A1V5NQ45-F1
#
_cell.length_a   1.000
_cell.length_b   1.000
_cell.length_c   1.000
_cell.angle_alpha   90.00
_cell.angle_beta   90.00
_cell.angle_gamma   90.00
#
_symmetry.space_group_name_H-M   'P 1'
#
loop_
_entity.id
_entity.type
_entity.pdbx_description
1 polymer ?
#
loop_
_entity_poly.entity_id
_entity_poly.type
_entity_poly.pdbx_seq_one_letter_code
_entity_poly.pdbx_strand_id
1 'polypeptide(L)' 'MILCSLKYTNHMSKHKSHVDRKRNEYGNAMTKMRLGKMERLNKSAPLIEYNLESFAGKFEIYDPNKKKGRKNNIYI' A
#
# COMPACT_ATOMS: atom_id res chain seq x y z
N MET A 1 -37.75 29.98 19.99
CA MET A 1 -36.30 29.76 19.79
C MET A 1 -35.91 28.31 19.47
N ILE A 2 -36.60 27.29 19.98
CA ILE A 2 -36.23 25.86 19.80
C ILE A 2 -36.25 25.39 18.33
N LEU A 3 -37.23 25.83 17.53
CA LEU A 3 -37.36 25.45 16.11
C LEU A 3 -36.20 25.93 15.22
N CYS A 4 -35.56 27.05 15.56
CA CYS A 4 -34.47 27.62 14.77
C CYS A 4 -33.18 26.80 14.94
N SER A 5 -32.91 26.36 16.18
CA SER A 5 -31.75 25.51 16.50
C SER A 5 -31.84 24.14 15.84
N LEU A 6 -33.02 23.51 15.82
CA LEU A 6 -33.26 22.22 15.15
C LEU A 6 -33.09 22.27 13.62
N LYS A 7 -33.46 23.39 12.97
CA LYS A 7 -33.24 23.57 11.52
C LYS A 7 -31.76 23.76 11.21
N TYR A 8 -31.06 24.52 12.06
CA TYR A 8 -29.62 24.78 11.92
C TYR A 8 -28.79 23.48 12.04
N THR A 9 -29.08 22.65 13.05
CA THR A 9 -28.37 21.37 13.24
C THR A 9 -28.60 20.39 12.10
N ASN A 10 -29.84 20.31 11.59
CA ASN A 10 -30.17 19.48 10.43
C ASN A 10 -29.47 19.94 9.14
N HIS A 11 -29.38 21.25 8.91
CA HIS A 11 -28.64 21.80 7.78
C HIS A 11 -27.14 21.46 7.86
N MET A 12 -26.55 21.59 9.05
CA MET A 12 -25.14 21.25 9.27
C MET A 12 -24.84 19.76 9.09
N SER A 13 -25.76 18.88 9.53
CA SER A 13 -25.64 17.44 9.33
C SER A 13 -25.64 17.07 7.83
N LYS A 14 -26.56 17.65 7.05
CA LYS A 14 -26.64 17.46 5.59
C LYS A 14 -25.39 17.99 4.88
N HIS A 15 -24.92 19.18 5.28
CA HIS A 15 -23.71 19.77 4.72
C HIS A 15 -22.46 18.90 5.01
N LYS A 16 -22.31 18.42 6.25
CA LYS A 16 -21.21 17.54 6.63
C LYS A 16 -21.21 16.24 5.81
N SER A 17 -22.37 15.58 5.71
CA SER A 17 -22.53 14.39 4.87
C SER A 17 -22.20 14.64 3.39
N HIS A 18 -22.60 15.80 2.86
CA HIS A 18 -22.29 16.20 1.49
C HIS A 18 -20.78 16.39 1.26
N VAL A 19 -20.10 17.08 2.19
CA VAL A 19 -18.65 17.30 2.14
C VAL A 19 -17.88 15.98 2.24
N ASP A 20 -18.26 15.11 3.17
CA ASP A 20 -17.63 13.80 3.36
C ASP A 20 -17.81 12.93 2.11
N ARG A 21 -19.00 12.92 1.52
CA ARG A 21 -19.27 12.24 0.24
C ARG A 21 -18.37 12.77 -0.87
N LYS A 22 -18.24 14.09 -1.01
CA LYS A 22 -17.39 14.70 -2.05
C LYS A 22 -15.90 14.40 -1.84
N ARG A 23 -15.42 14.39 -0.60
CA ARG A 23 -14.05 13.99 -0.27
C ARG A 23 -13.79 12.53 -0.66
N ASN A 24 -14.74 11.63 -0.39
CA ASN A 24 -14.64 10.22 -0.76
C ASN A 24 -14.66 10.02 -2.29
N GLU A 25 -15.56 10.71 -3.00
CA GLU A 25 -15.61 10.69 -4.47
C GLU A 25 -14.26 11.12 -5.09
N TYR A 26 -13.67 12.19 -4.57
CA TYR A 26 -12.37 12.67 -5.03
C TYR A 26 -11.24 11.67 -4.73
N GLY A 27 -11.19 11.14 -3.50
CA GLY A 27 -10.19 10.13 -3.11
C GLY A 27 -10.26 8.86 -3.97
N ASN A 28 -11.47 8.40 -4.30
CA ASN A 28 -11.68 7.26 -5.18
C ASN A 28 -11.23 7.55 -6.61
N ALA A 29 -11.54 8.74 -7.14
CA ALA A 29 -11.11 9.15 -8.48
C ALA A 29 -9.58 9.22 -8.60
N MET A 30 -8.91 9.81 -7.61
CA MET A 30 -7.44 9.89 -7.55
C MET A 30 -6.78 8.51 -7.49
N THR A 31 -7.34 7.61 -6.67
CA THR A 31 -6.86 6.23 -6.57
C THR A 31 -7.00 5.49 -7.91
N LYS A 32 -8.15 5.61 -8.58
CA LYS A 32 -8.38 5.00 -9.89
C LYS A 32 -7.43 5.53 -10.96
N MET A 33 -7.18 6.85 -10.98
CA MET A 33 -6.21 7.45 -11.89
C MET A 33 -4.79 6.93 -11.65
N ARG A 34 -4.39 6.79 -10.38
CA ARG A 34 -3.06 6.29 -10.01
C ARG A 34 -2.86 4.83 -10.45
N LEU A 35 -3.85 3.97 -10.24
CA LEU A 35 -3.82 2.58 -10.71
C LEU A 35 -3.68 2.51 -12.22
N GLY A 36 -4.49 3.26 -12.98
CA GLY A 36 -4.38 3.29 -14.44
C GLY A 36 -3.03 3.83 -14.94
N LYS A 37 -2.40 4.77 -14.21
CA LYS A 37 -1.04 5.23 -14.52
C LYS A 37 0.00 4.12 -14.29
N MET A 38 -0.11 3.40 -13.17
CA MET A 38 0.79 2.27 -12.86
C MET A 38 0.66 1.15 -13.88
N GLU A 39 -0.56 0.79 -14.30
CA GLU A 39 -0.77 -0.22 -15.35
C GLU A 39 -0.15 0.19 -16.69
N ARG A 40 -0.31 1.46 -17.10
CA ARG A 40 0.33 1.97 -18.32
C ARG A 40 1.86 1.93 -18.21
N LEU A 41 2.40 2.35 -17.07
CA LEU A 41 3.83 2.30 -16.81
C LEU A 41 4.36 0.87 -16.81
N ASN A 42 3.60 -0.09 -16.26
CA ASN A 42 3.97 -1.50 -16.27
C ASN A 42 3.94 -2.10 -17.69
N LYS A 43 2.98 -1.68 -18.53
CA LYS A 43 2.92 -2.08 -19.95
C LYS A 43 4.00 -1.43 -20.80
N SER A 44 4.39 -0.19 -20.49
CA SER A 44 5.44 0.54 -21.21
C SER A 44 6.83 0.28 -20.65
N ALA A 45 6.92 -0.34 -19.48
CA ALA A 45 8.20 -0.75 -18.94
C ALA A 45 8.78 -1.79 -19.90
N PRO A 46 10.05 -1.64 -20.33
CA PRO A 46 10.71 -2.73 -21.02
C PRO A 46 10.60 -3.95 -20.10
N LEU A 47 10.09 -5.06 -20.64
CA LEU A 47 10.16 -6.36 -19.97
C LEU A 47 11.65 -6.64 -19.81
N ILE A 48 12.20 -6.22 -18.68
CA ILE A 48 13.49 -6.70 -18.24
C ILE A 48 13.18 -8.15 -17.88
N GLU A 49 13.32 -9.02 -18.87
CA GLU A 49 13.57 -10.42 -18.62
C GLU A 49 14.80 -10.43 -17.73
N TYR A 50 14.56 -10.52 -16.42
CA TYR A 50 15.59 -11.01 -15.53
C TYR A 50 15.94 -12.37 -16.11
N ASN A 51 17.08 -12.47 -16.80
CA ASN A 51 17.64 -13.73 -17.23
C ASN A 51 17.88 -14.55 -15.97
N LEU A 52 16.86 -15.26 -15.52
CA LEU A 52 16.93 -16.21 -14.40
C LEU A 52 17.89 -17.35 -14.75
N GLU A 53 18.26 -17.49 -16.03
CA GLU A 53 19.24 -18.44 -16.55
C GLU A 53 20.70 -18.09 -16.22
N SER A 54 21.03 -16.81 -15.96
CA SER A 54 22.43 -16.43 -15.65
C SER A 54 22.77 -16.47 -14.16
N PHE A 55 21.81 -16.74 -13.28
CA PHE A 55 22.07 -16.95 -11.85
C PHE A 55 22.41 -18.41 -11.57
N ALA A 56 23.65 -18.79 -11.88
CA ALA A 56 24.26 -20.06 -11.45
C ALA A 56 24.67 -20.06 -9.95
N GLY A 57 24.34 -18.99 -9.22
CA GLY A 57 24.55 -18.94 -7.77
C GLY A 57 23.51 -19.78 -7.06
N LYS A 58 23.92 -20.68 -6.17
CA LYS A 58 22.97 -21.25 -5.21
C LYS A 58 22.41 -20.09 -4.40
N PHE A 59 21.11 -19.86 -4.48
CA PHE A 59 20.43 -18.89 -3.62
C PHE A 59 20.54 -19.41 -2.18
N GLU A 60 21.55 -18.94 -1.43
CA GLU A 60 21.67 -19.24 -0.01
C GLU A 60 20.52 -18.51 0.69
N ILE A 61 19.42 -19.23 0.91
CA ILE A 61 18.34 -18.77 1.79
C ILE A 61 18.97 -18.56 3.16
N TYR A 62 18.93 -17.31 3.64
CA TYR A 62 19.39 -16.99 4.98
C TYR A 62 18.55 -17.77 5.99
N ASP A 63 19.15 -18.79 6.60
CA ASP A 63 18.58 -19.51 7.74
C ASP A 63 19.19 -18.94 9.03
N PRO A 64 18.41 -18.14 9.80
CA PRO A 64 18.89 -17.55 11.05
C PRO A 64 19.22 -18.60 12.13
N ASN A 65 18.82 -19.86 11.95
CA ASN A 65 19.10 -20.96 12.87
C ASN A 65 20.27 -21.86 12.42
N LYS A 66 20.87 -21.64 11.25
CA LYS A 66 21.96 -22.47 10.68
C LYS A 66 23.17 -22.64 11.60
N LYS A 67 23.36 -21.71 12.56
CA LYS A 67 24.45 -21.73 13.55
C LYS A 67 23.97 -21.92 15.00
N LYS A 68 22.67 -22.06 15.23
CA LYS A 68 22.10 -22.20 16.58
C LYS A 68 22.38 -23.61 17.10
N GLY A 69 23.29 -23.73 18.07
CA GLY A 69 23.64 -25.01 18.70
C GLY A 69 25.04 -25.54 18.35
N ARG A 70 25.82 -24.86 17.49
CA ARG A 70 27.25 -25.16 17.38
C ARG A 70 27.94 -24.66 18.64
N LYS A 71 28.29 -25.57 19.56
CA LYS A 71 29.24 -25.28 20.63
C LYS A 71 30.57 -24.96 19.97
N ASN A 72 30.98 -23.69 20.01
CA ASN A 72 32.35 -23.33 19.69
C ASN A 72 33.22 -24.01 20.74
N ASN A 73 33.83 -25.15 20.40
CA ASN A 73 34.94 -25.70 21.17
C ASN A 73 36.14 -24.78 20.96
N ILE A 74 36.13 -23.63 21.63
CA ILE A 74 37.33 -22.84 21.87
C ILE A 74 38.07 -23.61 22.97
N TYR A 75 38.94 -24.53 22.58
CA TYR A 75 40.02 -24.96 23.46
C TYR A 75 41.04 -23.82 23.46
N ILE A 76 41.16 -23.14 24.61
CA ILE A 76 42.33 -22.31 24.97
C ILE A 76 43.38 -23.28 25.50
#